data_AF-A0A5M9UAI3-F1
#
_entry.id   AF-A0A5M9UAI3-F1
#
_cell.length_a   1.000
_cell.length_b   1.000
_cell.length_c   1.000
_cell.angle_alpha   90.00
_cell.angle_beta   90.00
_cell.angle_gamma   90.00
#
_symmetry.space_group_name_H-M   'P 1'
#
loop_
_entity.id
_entity.type
_entity.pdbx_description
1 polymer ?
#
loop_
_entity_poly.entity_id
_entity_poly.type
_entity_poly.pdbx_seq_one_letter_code
_entity_poly.pdbx_strand_id
1 'polypeptide(L)'
;MNNINQEVGKKIRNFRKWRGLTIQQLADQIFKSKGTLSKYESGDITLDLVTLHHIANALNIQVEQLLYQEPRHASPLMNAVPSSFFKNSTRFYSYFYDGRNNSLIRCVIDMMAQSDANRYRTVMYMNVKDFENYQECENMYWGHTEHYDTLTTLILKNQATPLENLYINILASFQESEKKWGLMAGVSFRPFMPIALKMLFSRTPLPENQELYNELKISKEDLRTLKIYNMLAVT
;
A
#
# COMPACT_ATOMS: atom_id res chain seq x y z
N MET A 1 11.13 19.43 15.64
CA MET A 1 12.14 18.65 14.89
C MET A 1 11.74 17.18 15.00
N ASN A 2 11.21 16.58 13.93
CA ASN A 2 10.94 15.14 13.92
C ASN A 2 12.28 14.42 14.08
N ASN A 3 12.46 13.67 15.16
CA ASN A 3 13.68 12.91 15.38
C ASN A 3 13.65 11.72 14.42
N ILE A 4 14.29 11.87 13.26
CA ILE A 4 14.39 10.86 12.18
C ILE A 4 14.72 9.47 12.76
N ASN A 5 15.60 9.41 13.78
CA ASN A 5 15.98 8.16 14.43
C ASN A 5 14.81 7.49 15.16
N GLN A 6 13.90 8.26 15.75
CA GLN A 6 12.70 7.72 16.40
C GLN A 6 11.73 7.13 15.38
N GLU A 7 11.56 7.79 14.23
CA GLU A 7 10.68 7.28 13.15
C GLU A 7 11.23 6.00 12.51
N VAL A 8 12.54 5.97 12.24
CA VAL A 8 13.25 4.76 11.79
C VAL A 8 13.14 3.65 12.85
N GLY A 9 13.34 3.99 14.13
CA GLY A 9 13.22 3.05 15.26
C GLY A 9 11.83 2.44 15.40
N LYS A 10 10.78 3.25 15.25
CA LYS A 10 9.38 2.79 15.22
C LYS A 10 9.14 1.80 14.08
N LYS A 11 9.63 2.10 12.88
CA LYS A 11 9.53 1.19 11.72
C LYS A 11 10.20 -0.16 12.00
N ILE A 12 11.41 -0.17 12.53
CA ILE A 12 12.13 -1.39 12.91
C ILE A 12 11.30 -2.22 13.90
N ARG A 13 10.78 -1.58 14.95
CA ARG A 13 9.93 -2.21 15.96
C ARG A 13 8.66 -2.82 15.36
N ASN A 14 8.02 -2.11 14.44
CA ASN A 14 6.77 -2.54 13.82
C ASN A 14 6.99 -3.76 12.93
N PHE A 15 8.00 -3.75 12.05
CA PHE A 15 8.35 -4.92 11.24
C PHE A 15 8.76 -6.11 12.10
N ARG A 16 9.52 -5.89 13.18
CA ARG A 16 9.88 -6.97 14.12
C ARG A 16 8.65 -7.62 14.75
N LYS A 17 7.72 -6.80 15.27
CA LYS A 17 6.48 -7.30 15.88
C LYS A 17 5.60 -8.02 14.88
N TRP A 18 5.50 -7.51 13.66
CA TRP A 18 4.71 -8.12 12.59
C TRP A 18 5.25 -9.50 12.18
N ARG A 19 6.58 -9.68 12.18
CA ARG A 19 7.24 -10.98 12.01
C ARG A 19 7.15 -11.90 13.25
N GLY A 20 6.55 -11.45 14.35
CA GLY A 20 6.46 -12.22 15.60
C GLY A 20 7.79 -12.39 16.34
N LEU A 21 8.80 -11.57 16.02
CA LEU A 21 10.13 -11.68 16.62
C LEU A 21 10.21 -10.92 17.96
N THR A 22 10.85 -11.54 18.94
CA THR A 22 11.25 -10.86 20.18
C THR A 22 12.44 -9.94 19.91
N ILE A 23 12.66 -8.95 20.79
CA ILE A 23 13.83 -8.06 20.73
C ILE A 23 15.13 -8.90 20.77
N GLN A 24 15.17 -9.96 21.60
CA GLN A 24 16.35 -10.82 21.68
C GLN A 24 16.64 -11.50 20.34
N GLN A 25 15.62 -12.12 19.73
CA GLN A 25 15.78 -12.85 18.47
C GLN A 25 16.29 -11.97 17.33
N LEU A 26 15.74 -10.76 17.17
CA LEU A 26 16.23 -9.84 16.14
C LEU A 26 17.65 -9.35 16.46
N ALA A 27 17.96 -9.09 17.74
CA ALA A 27 19.28 -8.64 18.17
C ALA A 27 20.36 -9.70 17.85
N ASP A 28 20.05 -10.97 18.11
CA ASP A 28 20.94 -12.09 17.81
C ASP A 28 21.17 -12.23 16.29
N GLN A 29 20.14 -12.06 15.46
CA GLN A 29 20.26 -12.12 13.99
C GLN A 29 21.15 -11.02 13.40
N ILE A 30 21.22 -9.86 14.05
CA ILE A 30 22.07 -8.74 13.60
C ILE A 30 23.41 -8.66 14.36
N PHE A 31 23.72 -9.67 15.19
CA PHE A 31 24.92 -9.73 16.04
C PHE A 31 25.08 -8.52 16.96
N LYS A 32 23.99 -8.07 17.61
CA LYS A 32 23.96 -6.97 18.58
C LYS A 32 23.33 -7.42 19.90
N SER A 33 23.56 -6.63 20.95
CA SER A 33 22.91 -6.89 22.24
C SER A 33 21.43 -6.48 22.22
N LYS A 34 20.60 -7.13 23.05
CA LYS A 34 19.20 -6.74 23.30
C LYS A 34 19.06 -5.26 23.66
N GLY A 35 19.97 -4.74 24.49
CA GLY A 35 19.98 -3.34 24.91
C GLY A 35 20.28 -2.41 23.73
N THR A 36 21.21 -2.78 22.85
CA THR A 36 21.52 -2.01 21.63
C THR A 36 20.32 -1.95 20.70
N LEU A 37 19.67 -3.09 20.42
CA LEU A 37 18.47 -3.10 19.57
C LEU A 37 17.32 -2.30 20.17
N SER A 38 17.10 -2.40 21.50
CA SER A 38 16.08 -1.60 22.17
C SER A 38 16.31 -0.11 21.98
N LYS A 39 17.56 0.35 22.05
CA LYS A 39 17.96 1.74 21.83
C LYS A 39 17.82 2.18 20.36
N TYR A 40 18.03 1.27 19.41
CA TYR A 40 17.71 1.53 17.99
C TYR A 40 16.20 1.72 17.79
N GLU A 41 15.36 0.88 18.40
CA GLU A 41 13.91 0.97 18.28
C GLU A 41 13.29 2.20 18.95
N SER A 42 13.88 2.68 20.05
CA SER A 42 13.46 3.93 20.70
C SER A 42 14.03 5.19 20.03
N GLY A 43 15.05 5.04 19.17
CA GLY A 43 15.78 6.16 18.57
C GLY A 43 16.75 6.85 19.53
N ASP A 44 17.13 6.18 20.63
CA ASP A 44 18.06 6.72 21.66
C ASP A 44 19.51 6.75 21.19
N ILE A 45 19.87 5.87 20.24
CA ILE A 45 21.20 5.84 19.62
C ILE A 45 21.08 5.87 18.10
N THR A 46 22.07 6.47 17.44
CA THR A 46 22.15 6.52 15.99
C THR A 46 22.46 5.14 15.42
N LEU A 47 21.84 4.84 14.29
CA LEU A 47 22.03 3.62 13.53
C LEU A 47 22.92 3.92 12.33
N ASP A 48 23.97 3.13 12.10
CA ASP A 48 24.77 3.24 10.89
C ASP A 48 24.10 2.53 9.71
N LEU A 49 24.52 2.90 8.49
CA LEU A 49 23.94 2.35 7.25
C LEU A 49 24.13 0.82 7.16
N VAL A 50 25.28 0.31 7.64
CA VAL A 50 25.57 -1.14 7.61
C VAL A 50 24.60 -1.91 8.51
N THR A 51 24.37 -1.43 9.73
CA THR A 51 23.41 -2.05 10.65
C THR A 51 21.98 -1.90 10.12
N LEU A 52 21.64 -0.79 9.47
CA LEU A 52 20.35 -0.63 8.79
C LEU A 52 20.12 -1.73 7.73
N HIS A 53 21.12 -2.02 6.91
CA HIS A 53 21.05 -3.12 5.94
C HIS A 53 20.96 -4.49 6.61
N HIS A 54 21.71 -4.74 7.69
CA HIS A 54 21.60 -6.00 8.44
C HIS A 54 20.22 -6.20 9.04
N ILE A 55 19.62 -5.14 9.59
CA ILE A 55 18.25 -5.17 10.10
C ILE A 55 17.24 -5.43 8.98
N ALA A 56 17.39 -4.76 7.83
CA ALA A 56 16.51 -4.97 6.69
C ALA A 56 16.56 -6.43 6.20
N ASN A 57 17.77 -6.99 6.09
CA ASN A 57 17.99 -8.40 5.72
C ASN A 57 17.39 -9.36 6.75
N ALA A 58 17.62 -9.14 8.05
CA ALA A 58 17.07 -9.97 9.13
C ALA A 58 15.52 -9.96 9.15
N LEU A 59 14.92 -8.82 8.82
CA LEU A 59 13.47 -8.67 8.70
C LEU A 59 12.92 -9.15 7.34
N ASN A 60 13.80 -9.49 6.39
CA ASN A 60 13.51 -9.83 5.00
C ASN A 60 12.64 -8.75 4.33
N ILE A 61 13.14 -7.51 4.34
CA ILE A 61 12.52 -6.30 3.80
C ILE A 61 13.55 -5.49 3.00
N GLN A 62 13.10 -4.56 2.15
CA GLN A 62 14.00 -3.62 1.46
C GLN A 62 14.47 -2.52 2.42
N VAL A 63 15.72 -2.07 2.30
CA VAL A 63 16.31 -1.10 3.24
C VAL A 63 15.56 0.24 3.24
N GLU A 64 15.02 0.63 2.08
CA GLU A 64 14.29 1.87 1.88
C GLU A 64 13.00 1.94 2.71
N GLN A 65 12.49 0.80 3.16
CA GLN A 65 11.30 0.70 4.02
C GLN A 65 11.54 1.23 5.42
N LEU A 66 12.77 1.06 5.92
CA LEU A 66 13.19 1.54 7.23
C LEU A 66 13.49 3.04 7.20
N LEU A 67 13.77 3.61 6.02
CA LEU A 67 14.07 5.03 5.90
C LEU A 67 12.84 5.88 6.25
N TYR A 68 13.07 6.94 7.03
CA TYR A 68 12.08 7.98 7.21
C TYR A 68 11.87 8.68 5.87
N GLN A 69 10.62 8.76 5.43
CA GLN A 69 10.24 9.61 4.32
C GLN A 69 9.63 10.88 4.91
N GLU A 70 10.32 12.00 4.76
CA GLU A 70 9.69 13.29 5.00
C GLU A 70 8.41 13.37 4.17
N PRO A 71 7.31 13.94 4.71
CA PRO A 71 6.12 14.21 3.93
C PRO A 71 6.51 15.15 2.78
N ARG A 72 6.81 14.59 1.60
CA ARG A 72 7.11 15.38 0.42
C ARG A 72 5.84 16.09 0.01
N HIS A 73 5.91 17.41 -0.04
CA HIS A 73 4.99 18.18 -0.87
C HIS A 73 5.09 17.63 -2.29
N ALA A 74 3.95 17.26 -2.86
CA ALA A 74 3.87 16.60 -4.17
C ALA A 74 4.72 17.38 -5.18
N SER A 75 5.81 16.77 -5.66
CA SER A 75 6.40 17.20 -6.91
C SER A 75 5.47 16.69 -8.00
N PRO A 76 4.92 17.56 -8.86
CA PRO A 76 3.97 17.15 -9.86
C PRO A 76 4.61 16.06 -10.73
N LEU A 77 3.96 14.89 -10.80
CA LEU A 77 4.31 13.86 -11.77
C LEU A 77 4.37 14.54 -13.15
N MET A 78 5.56 14.54 -13.77
CA MET A 78 5.83 15.27 -15.02
C MET A 78 4.86 14.86 -16.15
N ASN A 79 4.68 15.80 -17.09
CA ASN A 79 3.75 15.85 -18.22
C ASN A 79 3.76 14.64 -19.19
N ALA A 80 3.27 13.48 -18.75
CA ALA A 80 2.91 12.36 -19.63
C ALA A 80 1.62 11.63 -19.18
N VAL A 81 0.76 12.31 -18.41
CA VAL A 81 -0.49 11.72 -17.88
C VAL A 81 -1.70 12.48 -18.45
N PRO A 82 -2.46 11.91 -19.41
CA PRO A 82 -3.75 12.45 -19.83
C PRO A 82 -4.84 12.23 -18.75
N SER A 83 -4.67 11.26 -17.87
CA SER A 83 -5.64 11.00 -16.81
C SER A 83 -5.51 12.04 -15.68
N SER A 84 -6.51 12.91 -15.58
CA SER A 84 -6.58 13.91 -14.51
C SER A 84 -6.38 13.28 -13.13
N PHE A 85 -6.95 12.08 -12.89
CA PHE A 85 -6.94 11.38 -11.59
C PHE A 85 -5.55 11.19 -10.99
N PHE A 86 -4.55 10.74 -11.75
CA PHE A 86 -3.21 10.50 -11.22
C PHE A 86 -2.30 11.72 -11.34
N LYS A 87 -2.74 12.77 -12.04
CA LYS A 87 -1.94 13.98 -12.27
C LYS A 87 -1.61 14.68 -10.94
N ASN A 88 -0.33 15.03 -10.77
CA ASN A 88 0.20 15.80 -9.63
C ASN A 88 -0.06 15.19 -8.24
N SER A 89 -0.43 13.91 -8.14
CA SER A 89 -0.59 13.23 -6.85
C SER A 89 0.34 12.04 -6.76
N THR A 90 1.09 11.96 -5.67
CA THR A 90 1.95 10.83 -5.34
C THR A 90 1.30 9.88 -4.33
N ARG A 91 0.11 10.21 -3.83
CA ARG A 91 -0.64 9.40 -2.86
C ARG A 91 -2.09 9.27 -3.26
N PHE A 92 -2.62 8.06 -3.08
CA PHE A 92 -4.02 7.73 -3.30
C PHE A 92 -4.55 6.88 -2.14
N TYR A 93 -5.85 6.96 -1.93
CA TYR A 93 -6.57 6.16 -0.95
C TYR A 93 -7.47 5.19 -1.68
N SER A 94 -7.61 3.98 -1.15
CA SER A 94 -8.50 3.00 -1.75
C SER A 94 -9.31 2.26 -0.69
N TYR A 95 -10.51 1.85 -1.08
CA TYR A 95 -11.50 1.27 -0.21
C TYR A 95 -12.17 0.09 -0.91
N PHE A 96 -12.40 -0.98 -0.17
CA PHE A 96 -13.28 -2.06 -0.61
C PHE A 96 -14.00 -2.67 0.59
N TYR A 97 -15.12 -3.33 0.34
CA TYR A 97 -15.87 -4.00 1.38
C TYR A 97 -15.50 -5.49 1.44
N ASP A 98 -15.09 -5.97 2.60
CA ASP A 98 -14.86 -7.39 2.85
C ASP A 98 -16.08 -8.00 3.56
N GLY A 99 -16.86 -8.78 2.82
CA GLY A 99 -18.07 -9.42 3.33
C GLY A 99 -17.82 -10.53 4.36
N ARG A 100 -16.58 -11.01 4.53
CA ARG A 100 -16.27 -12.08 5.51
C ARG A 100 -16.25 -11.55 6.94
N ASN A 101 -15.77 -10.31 7.11
CA ASN A 101 -15.71 -9.62 8.39
C ASN A 101 -16.66 -8.41 8.46
N ASN A 102 -17.48 -8.22 7.42
CA ASN A 102 -18.45 -7.13 7.28
C ASN A 102 -17.84 -5.73 7.44
N SER A 103 -16.59 -5.55 7.03
CA SER A 103 -15.85 -4.31 7.27
C SER A 103 -15.36 -3.65 5.98
N LEU A 104 -15.19 -2.33 6.05
CA LEU A 104 -14.50 -1.55 5.04
C LEU A 104 -12.98 -1.68 5.26
N ILE A 105 -12.27 -2.08 4.22
CA ILE A 105 -10.82 -2.19 4.21
C ILE A 105 -10.24 -0.92 3.58
N ARG A 106 -9.38 -0.23 4.33
CA ARG A 106 -8.67 0.96 3.88
C ARG A 106 -7.33 0.60 3.31
N CYS A 107 -6.96 1.24 2.23
CA CYS A 107 -5.64 1.14 1.63
C CYS A 107 -5.06 2.53 1.37
N VAL A 108 -3.75 2.65 1.49
CA VAL A 108 -2.99 3.82 1.04
C VAL A 108 -2.01 3.36 -0.02
N ILE A 109 -1.88 4.14 -1.10
CA ILE A 109 -1.01 3.83 -2.22
C ILE A 109 -0.07 5.01 -2.43
N ASP A 110 1.23 4.76 -2.30
CA ASP A 110 2.27 5.72 -2.62
C ASP A 110 2.87 5.39 -3.99
N MET A 111 2.88 6.37 -4.89
CA MET A 111 3.47 6.30 -6.22
C MET A 111 4.68 7.24 -6.31
N MET A 112 5.81 6.69 -6.73
CA MET A 112 7.09 7.40 -6.86
C MET A 112 7.53 7.34 -8.32
N ALA A 113 7.83 8.51 -8.90
CA ALA A 113 8.41 8.58 -10.24
C ALA A 113 9.72 7.80 -10.31
N GLN A 114 9.87 7.00 -11.35
CA GLN A 114 11.13 6.37 -11.73
C GLN A 114 11.68 7.10 -12.97
N SER A 115 12.97 6.89 -13.27
CA SER A 115 13.64 7.45 -14.44
C SER A 115 12.99 7.05 -15.78
N ASP A 116 12.19 5.98 -15.81
CA ASP A 116 11.41 5.54 -16.97
C ASP A 116 10.08 6.30 -17.07
N ALA A 117 9.81 6.89 -18.24
CA ALA A 117 8.76 7.89 -18.44
C ALA A 117 7.33 7.47 -18.03
N ASN A 118 6.99 6.17 -18.04
CA ASN A 118 5.63 5.66 -17.81
C ASN A 118 5.51 4.60 -16.70
N ARG A 119 6.58 4.38 -15.92
CA ARG A 119 6.58 3.40 -14.82
C ARG A 119 6.86 4.09 -13.50
N TYR A 120 5.96 3.90 -12.54
CA TYR A 120 6.06 4.51 -11.21
C TYR A 120 6.27 3.42 -10.17
N ARG A 121 7.35 3.48 -9.39
CA ARG A 121 7.51 2.57 -8.23
C ARG A 121 6.33 2.79 -7.30
N THR A 122 5.65 1.72 -6.93
CA THR A 122 4.38 1.80 -6.20
C THR A 122 4.38 0.89 -5.00
N VAL A 123 3.89 1.42 -3.90
CA VAL A 123 3.73 0.72 -2.63
C VAL A 123 2.28 0.84 -2.19
N MET A 124 1.65 -0.29 -1.88
CA MET A 124 0.29 -0.33 -1.35
C MET A 124 0.31 -0.87 0.08
N TYR A 125 -0.27 -0.11 0.99
CA TYR A 125 -0.49 -0.44 2.38
C TYR A 125 -1.97 -0.82 2.51
N MET A 126 -2.27 -2.08 2.79
CA MET A 126 -3.62 -2.62 2.83
C MET A 126 -4.05 -2.93 4.26
N ASN A 127 -5.33 -2.69 4.53
CA ASN A 127 -5.95 -2.79 5.84
C ASN A 127 -5.26 -1.91 6.89
N VAL A 128 -5.21 -0.61 6.59
CA VAL A 128 -4.68 0.41 7.50
C VAL A 128 -5.71 0.78 8.57
N LYS A 129 -5.24 1.07 9.78
CA LYS A 129 -6.09 1.52 10.90
C LYS A 129 -6.49 2.99 10.74
N ASP A 130 -5.54 3.82 10.35
CA ASP A 130 -5.70 5.26 10.15
C ASP A 130 -4.76 5.75 9.04
N PHE A 131 -5.03 6.96 8.53
CA PHE A 131 -4.27 7.55 7.43
C PHE A 131 -3.01 8.31 7.87
N GLU A 132 -2.83 8.56 9.17
CA GLU A 132 -1.64 9.23 9.70
C GLU A 132 -0.48 8.24 9.85
N ASN A 133 -0.77 7.04 10.37
CA ASN A 133 0.17 5.96 10.63
C ASN A 133 -0.05 4.77 9.68
N TYR A 134 -0.48 5.06 8.43
CA TYR A 134 -0.82 4.04 7.41
C TYR A 134 0.30 3.02 7.13
N GLN A 135 1.54 3.35 7.45
CA GLN A 135 2.69 2.45 7.34
C GLN A 135 2.59 1.26 8.31
N GLU A 136 1.82 1.38 9.40
CA GLU A 136 1.46 0.29 10.32
C GLU A 136 0.28 -0.55 9.78
N CYS A 137 0.41 -1.01 8.54
CA CYS A 137 -0.61 -1.80 7.85
C CYS A 137 -0.52 -3.30 8.14
N GLU A 138 -1.61 -4.03 7.85
CA GLU A 138 -1.58 -5.50 7.95
C GLU A 138 -0.79 -6.13 6.81
N ASN A 139 -1.02 -5.67 5.57
CA ASN A 139 -0.40 -6.23 4.37
C ASN A 139 0.24 -5.13 3.53
N MET A 140 1.50 -5.35 3.17
CA MET A 140 2.28 -4.40 2.38
C MET A 140 2.67 -5.02 1.05
N TYR A 141 2.41 -4.28 -0.04
CA TYR A 141 2.69 -4.72 -1.40
C TYR A 141 3.60 -3.75 -2.11
N TRP A 142 4.50 -4.31 -2.91
CA TRP A 142 5.54 -3.59 -3.64
C TRP A 142 5.49 -3.93 -5.12
N GLY A 143 5.70 -2.93 -5.95
CA GLY A 143 5.85 -3.15 -7.37
C GLY A 143 5.87 -1.84 -8.13
N HIS A 144 5.09 -1.79 -9.20
CA HIS A 144 5.05 -0.63 -10.06
C HIS A 144 3.65 -0.40 -10.62
N THR A 145 3.41 0.86 -10.98
CA THR A 145 2.25 1.29 -11.73
C THR A 145 2.69 1.59 -13.16
N GLU A 146 1.96 1.04 -14.12
CA GLU A 146 2.11 1.32 -15.55
C GLU A 146 0.90 2.10 -16.00
N HIS A 147 1.14 3.24 -16.65
CA HIS A 147 0.09 4.09 -17.19
C HIS A 147 0.12 4.06 -18.72
N TYR A 148 -1.01 3.70 -19.33
CA TYR A 148 -1.21 3.65 -20.76
C TYR A 148 -2.48 4.43 -21.11
N ASP A 149 -2.36 5.72 -21.44
CA ASP A 149 -3.43 6.65 -21.88
C ASP A 149 -4.79 6.53 -21.15
N THR A 150 -5.55 5.46 -21.42
CA THR A 150 -6.87 5.15 -20.88
C THR A 150 -6.89 4.16 -19.72
N LEU A 151 -5.78 3.48 -19.40
CA LEU A 151 -5.70 2.44 -18.39
C LEU A 151 -4.47 2.61 -17.50
N THR A 152 -4.69 2.52 -16.18
CA THR A 152 -3.62 2.47 -15.18
C THR A 152 -3.61 1.09 -14.55
N THR A 153 -2.46 0.41 -14.59
CA THR A 153 -2.30 -0.94 -14.04
C THR A 153 -1.30 -0.91 -12.89
N LEU A 154 -1.70 -1.35 -11.70
CA LEU A 154 -0.80 -1.57 -10.58
C LEU A 154 -0.47 -3.06 -10.53
N ILE A 155 0.82 -3.39 -10.62
CA ILE A 155 1.34 -4.75 -10.53
C ILE A 155 2.15 -4.83 -9.23
N LEU A 156 1.59 -5.50 -8.23
CA LEU A 156 2.11 -5.46 -6.86
C LEU A 156 2.30 -6.88 -6.32
N LYS A 157 3.36 -7.10 -5.53
CA LYS A 157 3.64 -8.37 -4.85
C LYS A 157 3.65 -8.17 -3.35
N ASN A 158 3.04 -9.09 -2.60
CA ASN A 158 3.09 -9.05 -1.14
C ASN A 158 4.52 -9.26 -0.66
N GLN A 159 4.92 -8.47 0.32
CA GLN A 159 6.25 -8.51 0.90
C GLN A 159 6.55 -9.77 1.74
N ALA A 160 5.58 -10.29 2.49
CA ALA A 160 5.79 -11.53 3.26
C ALA A 160 5.49 -12.80 2.46
N THR A 161 4.55 -12.73 1.52
CA THR A 161 4.00 -13.89 0.81
C THR A 161 4.22 -13.75 -0.70
N PRO A 162 5.37 -14.19 -1.25
CA PRO A 162 5.70 -14.01 -2.67
C PRO A 162 4.70 -14.63 -3.68
N LEU A 163 3.84 -15.55 -3.23
CA LEU A 163 2.75 -16.12 -4.03
C LEU A 163 1.61 -15.12 -4.28
N GLU A 164 1.47 -14.12 -3.42
CA GLU A 164 0.38 -13.15 -3.50
C GLU A 164 0.79 -11.99 -4.42
N ASN A 165 0.22 -12.01 -5.61
CA ASN A 165 0.34 -10.96 -6.62
C ASN A 165 -1.02 -10.28 -6.76
N LEU A 166 -1.03 -8.95 -6.72
CA LEU A 166 -2.19 -8.13 -7.01
C LEU A 166 -2.01 -7.44 -8.36
N TYR A 167 -3.06 -7.51 -9.17
CA TYR A 167 -3.19 -6.81 -10.43
C TYR A 167 -4.42 -5.91 -10.33
N ILE A 168 -4.21 -4.59 -10.32
CA ILE A 168 -5.31 -3.62 -10.22
C ILE A 168 -5.39 -2.82 -11.51
N ASN A 169 -6.54 -2.86 -12.16
CA ASN A 169 -6.84 -2.09 -13.37
C ASN A 169 -7.78 -0.94 -13.03
N ILE A 170 -7.38 0.29 -13.36
CA ILE A 170 -8.15 1.51 -13.12
C ILE A 170 -8.31 2.22 -14.46
N LEU A 171 -9.55 2.37 -14.93
CA LEU A 171 -9.83 3.11 -16.14
C LEU A 171 -9.61 4.60 -15.89
N ALA A 172 -8.80 5.24 -16.73
CA ALA A 172 -8.78 6.67 -16.83
C ALA A 172 -10.11 7.11 -17.47
N SER A 173 -10.83 8.04 -16.81
CA SER A 173 -11.90 8.76 -17.50
C SER A 173 -11.33 10.07 -18.02
N PHE A 174 -11.82 10.48 -19.18
CA PHE A 174 -11.60 11.81 -19.74
C PHE A 174 -12.22 12.92 -18.86
N GLN A 175 -13.17 12.57 -17.99
CA GLN A 175 -13.74 13.51 -17.02
C GLN A 175 -12.94 13.54 -15.72
N GLU A 176 -12.71 14.75 -15.21
CA GLU A 176 -12.18 14.95 -13.86
C GLU A 176 -13.16 14.39 -12.83
N SER A 177 -12.69 13.39 -12.10
CA SER A 177 -13.41 12.80 -10.98
C SER A 177 -12.44 12.63 -9.84
N GLU A 178 -12.87 12.95 -8.62
CA GLU A 178 -12.09 12.72 -7.40
C GLU A 178 -12.11 11.25 -6.96
N LYS A 179 -13.01 10.45 -7.54
CA LYS A 179 -13.17 9.02 -7.30
C LYS A 179 -13.00 8.22 -8.59
N LYS A 180 -12.40 7.03 -8.49
CA LYS A 180 -12.32 6.05 -9.58
C LYS A 180 -12.62 4.67 -9.08
N TRP A 181 -13.32 3.89 -9.89
CA TRP A 181 -13.41 2.46 -9.66
C TRP A 181 -12.25 1.74 -10.33
N GLY A 182 -11.77 0.70 -9.66
CA GLY A 182 -10.80 -0.23 -10.21
C GLY A 182 -11.20 -1.67 -9.92
N LEU A 183 -10.74 -2.56 -10.78
CA LEU A 183 -10.89 -4.00 -10.60
C LEU A 183 -9.53 -4.56 -10.15
N MET A 184 -9.50 -5.15 -8.97
CA MET A 184 -8.36 -5.90 -8.48
C MET A 184 -8.57 -7.39 -8.73
N ALA A 185 -7.55 -8.07 -9.24
CA ALA A 185 -7.44 -9.51 -9.30
C ALA A 185 -6.22 -9.97 -8.51
N GLY A 186 -6.36 -11.02 -7.72
CA GLY A 186 -5.27 -11.52 -6.89
C GLY A 186 -5.67 -12.78 -6.12
N VAL A 187 -4.92 -13.06 -5.06
CA VAL A 187 -5.20 -14.20 -4.18
C VAL A 187 -5.54 -13.67 -2.80
N SER A 188 -6.69 -14.06 -2.25
CA SER A 188 -6.97 -13.84 -0.85
C SER A 188 -6.32 -14.94 -0.01
N PHE A 189 -5.90 -14.66 1.22
CA PHE A 189 -5.24 -15.64 2.09
C PHE A 189 -6.15 -16.24 3.18
N ARG A 190 -7.37 -15.69 3.39
CA ARG A 190 -8.29 -16.13 4.46
C ARG A 190 -9.75 -16.19 3.98
N PRO A 191 -10.18 -17.24 3.24
CA PRO A 191 -9.43 -18.44 2.85
C PRO A 191 -8.50 -18.20 1.65
N PHE A 192 -7.56 -19.12 1.43
CA PHE A 192 -6.66 -19.08 0.27
C PHE A 192 -7.43 -19.35 -1.02
N MET A 193 -7.71 -18.31 -1.82
CA MET A 193 -8.46 -18.46 -3.08
C MET A 193 -8.19 -17.31 -4.05
N PRO A 194 -8.24 -17.56 -5.37
CA PRO A 194 -8.28 -16.49 -6.36
C PRO A 194 -9.53 -15.63 -6.17
N ILE A 195 -9.36 -14.31 -6.24
CA ILE A 195 -10.44 -13.34 -6.08
C ILE A 195 -10.37 -12.23 -7.13
N ALA A 196 -11.53 -11.64 -7.39
CA ALA A 196 -11.66 -10.37 -8.09
C ALA A 196 -12.50 -9.42 -7.22
N LEU A 197 -12.02 -8.20 -6.97
CA LEU A 197 -12.65 -7.21 -6.11
C LEU A 197 -12.85 -5.88 -6.83
N LYS A 198 -14.03 -5.29 -6.64
CA LYS A 198 -14.30 -3.89 -6.97
C LYS A 198 -13.71 -3.01 -5.85
N MET A 199 -12.84 -2.09 -6.23
CA MET A 199 -12.17 -1.16 -5.31
C MET A 199 -12.44 0.28 -5.73
N LEU A 200 -12.77 1.14 -4.76
CA LEU A 200 -12.87 2.58 -4.97
C LEU A 200 -11.51 3.21 -4.70
N PHE A 201 -11.10 4.19 -5.50
CA PHE A 201 -9.88 4.98 -5.36
C PHE A 201 -10.24 6.46 -5.25
N SER A 202 -9.52 7.21 -4.42
CA SER A 202 -9.68 8.65 -4.27
C SER A 202 -8.34 9.35 -4.05
N ARG A 203 -8.27 10.65 -4.36
CA ARG A 203 -7.08 11.49 -4.08
C ARG A 203 -6.99 11.94 -2.63
N THR A 204 -8.14 12.06 -1.96
CA THR A 204 -8.27 12.48 -0.57
C THR A 204 -8.97 11.40 0.26
N PRO A 205 -8.73 11.33 1.57
CA PRO A 205 -9.48 10.45 2.46
C PRO A 205 -10.99 10.72 2.35
N LEU A 206 -11.79 9.66 2.21
CA LEU A 206 -13.25 9.77 2.15
C LEU A 206 -13.84 9.59 3.54
N PRO A 207 -14.95 10.28 3.87
CA PRO A 207 -15.67 10.04 5.11
C PRO A 207 -16.29 8.65 5.08
N GLU A 208 -16.06 7.87 6.13
CA GLU A 208 -16.57 6.50 6.26
C GLU A 208 -17.99 6.45 6.79
N ASN A 209 -18.90 7.02 6.00
CA ASN A 209 -20.32 7.06 6.29
C ASN A 209 -21.06 5.86 5.66
N GLN A 210 -22.32 5.66 6.05
CA GLN A 210 -23.14 4.56 5.53
C GLN A 210 -23.28 4.59 3.99
N GLU A 211 -23.20 5.78 3.38
CA GLU A 211 -23.22 5.96 1.94
C GLU A 211 -22.01 5.28 1.28
N LEU A 212 -20.79 5.53 1.75
CA LEU A 212 -19.59 4.85 1.27
C LEU A 212 -19.68 3.33 1.47
N TYR A 213 -20.16 2.87 2.63
CA TYR A 213 -20.37 1.44 2.88
C TYR A 213 -21.35 0.80 1.90
N ASN A 214 -22.39 1.52 1.48
CA ASN A 214 -23.34 1.03 0.49
C ASN A 214 -22.75 1.07 -0.93
N GLU A 215 -21.99 2.12 -1.26
CA GLU A 215 -21.30 2.30 -2.54
C GLU A 215 -20.29 1.19 -2.82
N LEU A 216 -19.55 0.74 -1.79
CA LEU A 216 -18.54 -0.32 -1.91
C LEU A 216 -19.10 -1.73 -2.05
N LYS A 217 -20.37 -1.95 -1.73
CA LYS A 217 -21.00 -3.27 -1.86
C LYS A 217 -21.37 -3.55 -3.30
N ILE A 218 -21.32 -4.82 -3.68
CA ILE A 218 -21.83 -5.27 -4.98
C ILE A 218 -23.33 -4.95 -5.06
N SER A 219 -23.69 -4.07 -5.98
CA SER A 219 -25.06 -3.62 -6.21
C SER A 219 -25.85 -4.62 -7.06
N LYS A 220 -27.17 -4.43 -7.13
CA LYS A 220 -28.03 -5.18 -8.05
C LYS A 220 -27.61 -4.97 -9.51
N GLU A 221 -27.10 -3.78 -9.83
CA GLU A 221 -26.66 -3.43 -11.18
C GLU A 221 -25.33 -4.11 -11.54
N ASP A 222 -24.40 -4.20 -10.58
CA ASP A 222 -23.17 -4.97 -10.76
C ASP A 222 -23.49 -6.45 -11.04
N LEU A 223 -24.44 -7.04 -10.29
CA LEU A 223 -24.90 -8.42 -10.53
C LEU A 223 -25.61 -8.60 -11.87
N ARG A 224 -26.42 -7.61 -12.29
CA ARG A 224 -27.09 -7.61 -13.60
C ARG A 224 -26.05 -7.63 -14.72
N THR A 225 -25.08 -6.73 -14.65
CA THR A 225 -23.99 -6.59 -15.64
C THR A 225 -23.14 -7.85 -15.68
N LEU A 226 -22.79 -8.41 -14.51
CA LEU A 226 -22.06 -9.66 -14.40
C LEU A 226 -22.78 -10.81 -15.11
N LYS A 227 -24.10 -10.94 -14.94
CA LYS A 227 -24.89 -11.97 -15.62
C LYS A 227 -25.00 -11.75 -17.12
N ILE A 228 -25.15 -10.51 -17.58
CA ILE A 228 -25.28 -10.17 -19.00
C ILE A 228 -23.95 -10.44 -19.73
N TYR A 229 -22.84 -9.98 -19.16
CA TYR A 229 -21.53 -10.08 -19.79
C TYR A 229 -20.80 -11.38 -19.45
N ASN A 230 -21.27 -12.13 -18.47
CA ASN A 230 -20.58 -13.28 -17.88
C ASN A 230 -19.15 -12.93 -17.42
N MET A 231 -18.95 -11.69 -16.96
CA MET A 231 -17.67 -11.16 -16.48
C MET A 231 -17.93 -10.07 -15.42
N LEU A 232 -17.05 -9.99 -14.41
CA LEU A 232 -17.07 -8.89 -13.45
C LEU A 232 -16.44 -7.66 -14.11
N ALA A 233 -17.27 -6.76 -14.61
CA ALA A 233 -16.85 -5.46 -15.14
C ALA A 233 -17.00 -4.38 -14.08
N VAL A 234 -16.06 -3.45 -14.04
CA VAL A 234 -16.06 -2.29 -13.14
C VAL A 234 -15.84 -1.05 -14.00
N THR A 235 -16.74 -0.08 -13.88
CA THR A 235 -16.77 1.17 -14.66
C THR A 235 -16.86 2.37 -13.75
#